data_AF-A0A918GTD4-F1
#
_entry.id   AF-A0A918GTD4-F1
#
_cell.length_a   1.000
_cell.length_b   1.000
_cell.length_c   1.000
_cell.angle_alpha   90.00
_cell.angle_beta   90.00
_cell.angle_gamma   90.00
#
_symmetry.space_group_name_H-M   'P 1'
#
loop_
_entity.id
_entity.type
_entity.pdbx_description
1 polymer ?
#
loop_
_entity_poly.entity_id
_entity_poly.type
_entity_poly.pdbx_seq_one_letter_code
_entity_poly.pdbx_strand_id
1 'polypeptide(L)'
;MRAHGVVDSAAGLRPFGHLGWAYRDRADFLARAREYIIDGVAEGQWIEFVGDGDTLRDELVSLSGVPTSDIGVATVAEFYEFAGDVVDPVASVDKQVRAVETAVDAGYTGVRAVVDATAAALTPEQRAAFARFEYLIDQKMSSLPISTVCGYDLGRMDKTATTELVCLHPFTNPGSSLFRIYADGPSEFALSGELDASCVAVFATTLRRTLPLSAARDLRIDGRGLVFIDHRALARLDAVLGEVGATAVLSTSCLVAARLSDIMTLRNLRVDPVGEA
;
A
#
# COMPACT_ATOMS: atom_id res chain seq x y z
N MET A 1 -5.01 15.55 1.81
CA MET A 1 -4.12 14.54 2.36
C MET A 1 -4.95 13.46 3.01
N ARG A 2 -4.90 12.27 2.43
CA ARG A 2 -5.49 11.05 2.96
C ARG A 2 -4.86 10.71 4.32
N ALA A 3 -5.68 10.16 5.22
CA ALA A 3 -5.20 9.69 6.52
C ALA A 3 -4.15 8.58 6.31
N HIS A 4 -3.07 8.63 7.07
CA HIS A 4 -1.92 7.75 6.95
C HIS A 4 -1.15 7.73 8.28
N GLY A 5 -0.29 6.75 8.48
CA GLY A 5 0.56 6.70 9.67
C GLY A 5 1.01 5.31 10.06
N VAL A 6 1.72 5.26 11.18
CA VAL A 6 2.07 4.00 11.85
C VAL A 6 1.00 3.69 12.90
N VAL A 7 0.43 2.49 12.88
CA VAL A 7 -0.70 2.10 13.74
C VAL A 7 -0.47 0.75 14.40
N ASP A 8 -0.93 0.61 15.64
CA ASP A 8 -0.84 -0.63 16.42
C ASP A 8 -2.07 -1.55 16.24
N SER A 9 -3.07 -1.09 15.51
CA SER A 9 -4.36 -1.77 15.32
C SER A 9 -4.95 -1.47 13.95
N ALA A 10 -5.79 -2.38 13.45
CA ALA A 10 -6.58 -2.17 12.23
C ALA A 10 -7.94 -1.50 12.53
N ALA A 11 -8.31 -1.33 13.79
CA ALA A 11 -9.57 -0.70 14.19
C ALA A 11 -9.57 0.81 13.87
N GLY A 12 -10.73 1.32 13.46
CA GLY A 12 -10.98 2.74 13.22
C GLY A 12 -10.36 3.30 11.95
N LEU A 13 -9.75 2.47 11.10
CA LEU A 13 -9.19 2.90 9.82
C LEU A 13 -10.32 3.19 8.82
N ARG A 14 -10.86 4.40 8.88
CA ARG A 14 -12.05 4.84 8.11
C ARG A 14 -11.86 6.26 7.53
N PRO A 15 -12.48 6.55 6.37
CA PRO A 15 -12.87 5.61 5.31
C PRO A 15 -11.68 5.24 4.41
N PHE A 16 -11.76 4.08 3.75
CA PHE A 16 -10.82 3.63 2.70
C PHE A 16 -9.37 3.43 3.20
N GLY A 17 -9.24 2.84 4.39
CA GLY A 17 -7.94 2.47 4.93
C GLY A 17 -7.27 1.39 4.09
N HIS A 18 -5.99 1.57 3.79
CA HIS A 18 -5.15 0.55 3.18
C HIS A 18 -3.96 0.30 4.11
N LEU A 19 -3.96 -0.85 4.76
CA LEU A 19 -3.03 -1.19 5.84
C LEU A 19 -2.11 -2.33 5.41
N GLY A 20 -0.81 -2.07 5.39
CA GLY A 20 0.22 -3.10 5.29
C GLY A 20 0.59 -3.59 6.68
N TRP A 21 0.40 -4.89 6.95
CA TRP A 21 0.67 -5.48 8.25
C TRP A 21 1.71 -6.60 8.15
N ALA A 22 2.94 -6.33 8.58
CA ALA A 22 3.97 -7.35 8.69
C ALA A 22 3.79 -8.12 10.01
N TYR A 23 3.58 -9.44 9.96
CA TYR A 23 3.37 -10.27 11.15
C TYR A 23 4.34 -11.46 11.18
N ARG A 24 4.53 -12.03 12.37
CA ARG A 24 5.26 -13.31 12.55
C ARG A 24 4.35 -14.41 13.08
N ASP A 25 3.39 -14.03 13.92
CA ASP A 25 2.41 -14.94 14.49
C ASP A 25 1.09 -14.81 13.73
N ARG A 26 0.53 -15.94 13.30
CA ARG A 26 -0.78 -15.97 12.64
C ARG A 26 -1.88 -15.38 13.54
N ALA A 27 -1.77 -15.57 14.85
CA ALA A 27 -2.72 -15.01 15.81
C ALA A 27 -2.73 -13.47 15.79
N ASP A 28 -1.58 -12.84 15.54
CA ASP A 28 -1.49 -11.37 15.40
C ASP A 28 -2.22 -10.87 14.15
N PHE A 29 -2.02 -11.55 13.01
CA PHE A 29 -2.78 -11.25 11.79
C PHE A 29 -4.29 -11.45 11.99
N LEU A 30 -4.71 -12.55 12.62
CA LEU A 30 -6.12 -12.82 12.90
C LEU A 30 -6.74 -11.81 13.87
N ALA A 31 -5.97 -11.27 14.81
CA ALA A 31 -6.42 -10.18 15.68
C ALA A 31 -6.72 -8.91 14.89
N ARG A 32 -5.85 -8.54 13.93
CA ARG A 32 -6.09 -7.42 13.01
C ARG A 32 -7.25 -7.69 12.06
N ALA A 33 -7.36 -8.91 11.54
CA ALA A 33 -8.47 -9.35 10.71
C ALA A 33 -9.81 -9.12 11.42
N ARG A 34 -9.91 -9.57 12.67
CA ARG A 34 -11.09 -9.40 13.51
C ARG A 34 -11.46 -7.93 13.69
N GLU A 35 -10.51 -7.09 14.09
CA GLU A 35 -10.73 -5.64 14.28
C GLU A 35 -11.30 -5.01 13.01
N TYR A 36 -10.68 -5.32 11.87
CA TYR A 36 -11.02 -4.73 10.60
C TYR A 36 -12.37 -5.20 10.06
N ILE A 37 -12.72 -6.48 10.25
CA ILE A 37 -14.00 -7.08 9.85
C ILE A 37 -15.15 -6.49 10.67
N ILE A 38 -15.00 -6.37 11.99
CA ILE A 38 -16.05 -5.79 12.87
C ILE A 38 -16.40 -4.38 12.41
N ASP A 39 -15.40 -3.57 12.06
CA ASP A 39 -15.60 -2.24 11.51
C ASP A 39 -16.37 -2.25 10.20
N GLY A 40 -16.01 -3.15 9.26
CA GLY A 40 -16.69 -3.23 7.97
C GLY A 40 -18.14 -3.67 8.08
N VAL A 41 -18.43 -4.63 8.95
CA VAL A 41 -19.81 -5.07 9.24
C VAL A 41 -20.63 -3.93 9.82
N ALA A 42 -20.07 -3.18 10.78
CA ALA A 42 -20.75 -2.03 11.38
C ALA A 42 -21.04 -0.90 10.36
N GLU A 43 -20.21 -0.79 9.33
CA GLU A 43 -20.36 0.19 8.24
C GLU A 43 -21.22 -0.34 7.07
N GLY A 44 -21.71 -1.58 7.12
CA GLY A 44 -22.51 -2.17 6.05
C GLY A 44 -21.72 -2.45 4.77
N GLN A 45 -20.44 -2.81 4.90
CA GLN A 45 -19.57 -3.17 3.78
C GLN A 45 -19.65 -4.68 3.47
N TRP A 46 -19.45 -5.05 2.21
CA TRP A 46 -19.17 -6.44 1.84
C TRP A 46 -17.77 -6.82 2.32
N ILE A 47 -17.64 -7.97 2.98
CA ILE A 47 -16.39 -8.40 3.60
C ILE A 47 -15.83 -9.63 2.87
N GLU A 48 -14.53 -9.60 2.56
CA GLU A 48 -13.80 -10.76 2.06
C GLU A 48 -12.61 -11.11 2.96
N PHE A 49 -12.50 -12.37 3.34
CA PHE A 49 -11.38 -12.94 4.06
C PHE A 49 -10.58 -13.85 3.11
N VAL A 50 -9.33 -13.49 2.88
CA VAL A 50 -8.50 -14.06 1.81
C VAL A 50 -7.19 -14.57 2.39
N GLY A 51 -6.78 -15.74 1.94
CA GLY A 51 -5.48 -16.27 2.27
C GLY A 51 -5.17 -17.53 1.46
N ASP A 52 -4.27 -18.35 1.97
CA ASP A 52 -3.88 -19.60 1.34
C ASP A 52 -4.33 -20.80 2.18
N GLY A 53 -4.65 -21.92 1.53
CA GLY A 53 -5.01 -23.19 2.15
C GLY A 53 -6.49 -23.40 2.49
N ASP A 54 -6.81 -24.64 2.88
CA ASP A 54 -8.17 -25.13 3.07
C ASP A 54 -8.80 -24.72 4.42
N THR A 55 -8.00 -24.15 5.34
CA THR A 55 -8.41 -23.82 6.71
C THR A 55 -8.99 -22.41 6.87
N LEU A 56 -9.07 -21.61 5.80
CA LEU A 56 -9.48 -20.20 5.88
C LEU A 56 -10.86 -20.01 6.51
N ARG A 57 -11.80 -20.91 6.20
CA ARG A 57 -13.15 -20.85 6.78
C ARG A 57 -13.14 -21.19 8.27
N ASP A 58 -12.30 -22.13 8.71
CA ASP A 58 -12.15 -22.47 10.13
C ASP A 58 -11.48 -21.33 10.90
N GLU A 59 -10.45 -20.69 10.31
CA GLU A 59 -9.82 -19.49 10.88
C GLU A 59 -10.85 -18.37 11.05
N LEU A 60 -11.65 -18.08 10.03
CA LEU A 60 -12.69 -17.07 10.09
C LEU A 60 -13.73 -17.37 11.20
N VAL A 61 -14.20 -18.62 11.30
CA VAL A 61 -15.14 -19.07 12.33
C VAL A 61 -14.54 -18.95 13.75
N SER A 62 -13.21 -19.07 13.88
CA SER A 62 -12.53 -18.91 15.16
C SER A 62 -12.47 -17.45 15.65
N LEU A 63 -12.75 -16.47 14.78
CA LEU A 63 -12.75 -15.04 15.14
C LEU A 63 -13.95 -14.70 16.03
N SER A 64 -13.69 -14.61 17.34
CA SER A 64 -14.74 -14.37 18.34
C SER A 64 -15.48 -13.04 18.12
N GLY A 65 -16.81 -13.09 18.00
CA GLY A 65 -17.65 -11.89 17.84
C GLY A 65 -17.72 -11.33 16.42
N VAL A 66 -17.26 -12.09 15.43
CA VAL A 66 -17.46 -11.80 14.01
C VAL A 66 -18.68 -12.56 13.49
N PRO A 67 -19.65 -11.91 12.83
CA PRO A 67 -20.73 -12.61 12.15
C PRO A 67 -20.23 -13.18 10.83
N THR A 68 -19.92 -14.48 10.81
CA THR A 68 -19.21 -15.13 9.69
C THR A 68 -20.11 -15.62 8.55
N SER A 69 -21.44 -15.59 8.71
CA SER A 69 -22.41 -16.08 7.72
C SER A 69 -22.37 -15.32 6.40
N ASP A 70 -22.03 -14.03 6.46
CA ASP A 70 -22.12 -13.08 5.34
C ASP A 70 -20.75 -12.51 4.94
N ILE A 71 -19.70 -13.32 5.12
CA ILE A 71 -18.32 -13.00 4.77
C ILE A 71 -17.86 -13.93 3.65
N GLY A 72 -17.39 -13.34 2.54
CA GLY A 72 -16.74 -14.07 1.46
C GLY A 72 -15.43 -14.68 1.94
N VAL A 73 -15.16 -15.92 1.53
CA VAL A 73 -13.86 -16.57 1.75
C VAL A 73 -13.32 -16.98 0.41
N ALA A 74 -12.11 -16.53 0.09
CA ALA A 74 -11.44 -16.83 -1.17
C ALA A 74 -9.97 -17.17 -0.93
N THR A 75 -9.43 -18.03 -1.77
CA THR A 75 -7.98 -18.23 -1.86
C THR A 75 -7.34 -17.03 -2.55
N VAL A 76 -6.03 -16.84 -2.36
CA VAL A 76 -5.23 -15.84 -3.11
C VAL A 76 -5.40 -16.01 -4.63
N ALA A 77 -5.48 -17.27 -5.11
CA ALA A 77 -5.68 -17.59 -6.52
C ALA A 77 -7.07 -17.20 -7.05
N GLU A 78 -8.10 -17.25 -6.21
CA GLU A 78 -9.46 -16.84 -6.57
C GLU A 78 -9.65 -15.33 -6.48
N PHE A 79 -8.95 -14.67 -5.57
CA PHE A 79 -9.08 -13.23 -5.33
C PHE A 79 -8.35 -12.40 -6.38
N TYR A 80 -7.12 -12.77 -6.77
CA TYR A 80 -6.36 -12.07 -7.81
C TYR A 80 -6.53 -12.70 -9.19
N GLU A 81 -6.11 -11.98 -10.22
CA GLU A 81 -5.88 -12.51 -11.57
C GLU A 81 -4.38 -12.75 -11.77
N PHE A 82 -4.03 -13.84 -12.44
CA PHE A 82 -2.64 -14.28 -12.58
C PHE A 82 -2.21 -14.39 -14.05
N ALA A 83 -0.98 -13.96 -14.33
CA ALA A 83 -0.28 -14.17 -15.59
C ALA A 83 0.89 -15.15 -15.36
N GLY A 84 0.58 -16.46 -15.40
CA GLY A 84 1.50 -17.49 -14.91
C GLY A 84 1.54 -17.49 -13.38
N ASP A 85 2.74 -17.47 -12.78
CA ASP A 85 2.92 -17.54 -11.33
C ASP A 85 2.93 -16.16 -10.63
N VAL A 86 2.70 -15.09 -11.38
CA VAL A 86 2.66 -13.71 -10.86
C VAL A 86 1.29 -13.09 -11.05
N VAL A 87 0.89 -12.23 -10.10
CA VAL A 87 -0.34 -11.45 -10.20
C VAL A 87 -0.28 -10.56 -11.45
N ASP A 88 -1.33 -10.56 -12.26
CA ASP A 88 -1.55 -9.53 -13.28
C ASP A 88 -2.07 -8.27 -12.57
N PRO A 89 -1.28 -7.18 -12.49
CA PRO A 89 -1.66 -6.02 -11.71
C PRO A 89 -2.91 -5.32 -12.24
N VAL A 90 -3.05 -5.22 -13.56
CA VAL A 90 -4.14 -4.46 -14.19
C VAL A 90 -5.42 -5.28 -14.13
N ALA A 91 -5.36 -6.55 -14.52
CA ALA A 91 -6.54 -7.42 -14.50
C ALA A 91 -7.08 -7.62 -13.08
N SER A 92 -6.18 -7.72 -12.08
CA SER A 92 -6.56 -7.81 -10.67
C SER A 92 -7.23 -6.54 -10.16
N VAL A 93 -6.69 -5.36 -10.49
CA VAL A 93 -7.35 -4.09 -10.11
C VAL A 93 -8.72 -3.96 -10.76
N ASP A 94 -8.84 -4.29 -12.05
CA ASP A 94 -10.12 -4.24 -12.76
C ASP A 94 -11.15 -5.20 -12.15
N LYS A 95 -10.73 -6.37 -11.67
CA LYS A 95 -11.58 -7.31 -10.92
C LYS A 95 -12.08 -6.70 -9.61
N GLN A 96 -11.20 -6.07 -8.83
CA GLN A 96 -11.59 -5.44 -7.56
C GLN A 96 -12.53 -4.25 -7.76
N VAL A 97 -12.32 -3.46 -8.82
CA VAL A 97 -13.25 -2.37 -9.18
C VAL A 97 -14.64 -2.92 -9.48
N ARG A 98 -14.74 -3.99 -10.30
CA ARG A 98 -16.03 -4.65 -10.60
C ARG A 98 -16.70 -5.25 -9.36
N ALA A 99 -15.92 -5.82 -8.44
CA ALA A 99 -16.44 -6.36 -7.18
C ALA A 99 -17.10 -5.26 -6.34
N VAL A 100 -16.51 -4.06 -6.31
CA VAL A 100 -17.06 -2.91 -5.59
C VAL A 100 -18.32 -2.38 -6.23
N GLU A 101 -18.34 -2.25 -7.56
CA GLU A 101 -19.54 -1.88 -8.30
C GLU A 101 -20.69 -2.84 -7.98
N THR A 102 -20.41 -4.15 -8.02
CA THR A 102 -21.39 -5.20 -7.70
C THR A 102 -21.88 -5.10 -6.25
N ALA A 103 -20.99 -4.87 -5.29
CA ALA A 103 -21.36 -4.73 -3.88
C ALA A 103 -22.23 -3.48 -3.65
N VAL A 104 -21.88 -2.37 -4.27
CA VAL A 104 -22.67 -1.13 -4.17
C VAL A 104 -24.06 -1.30 -4.81
N ASP A 105 -24.14 -1.96 -5.98
CA ASP A 105 -25.42 -2.28 -6.63
C ASP A 105 -26.29 -3.23 -5.77
N ALA A 106 -25.67 -4.09 -4.97
CA ALA A 106 -26.34 -4.95 -4.01
C ALA A 106 -26.74 -4.24 -2.69
N GLY A 107 -26.42 -2.95 -2.54
CA GLY A 107 -26.79 -2.13 -1.39
C GLY A 107 -25.75 -2.04 -0.27
N TYR A 108 -24.53 -2.57 -0.47
CA TYR A 108 -23.42 -2.37 0.47
C TYR A 108 -22.81 -0.97 0.32
N THR A 109 -22.21 -0.45 1.39
CA THR A 109 -21.54 0.87 1.38
C THR A 109 -20.14 0.83 0.75
N GLY A 110 -19.62 -0.35 0.44
CA GLY A 110 -18.31 -0.59 -0.14
C GLY A 110 -17.84 -2.03 0.04
N VAL A 111 -16.58 -2.28 -0.30
CA VAL A 111 -15.90 -3.57 -0.09
C VAL A 111 -14.75 -3.41 0.88
N ARG A 112 -14.59 -4.39 1.77
CA ARG A 112 -13.49 -4.49 2.71
C ARG A 112 -12.86 -5.88 2.63
N ALA A 113 -11.56 -5.94 2.33
CA ALA A 113 -10.83 -7.19 2.27
C ALA A 113 -9.80 -7.31 3.39
N VAL A 114 -9.64 -8.51 3.94
CA VAL A 114 -8.49 -8.89 4.77
C VAL A 114 -7.75 -9.99 4.04
N VAL A 115 -6.52 -9.72 3.65
CA VAL A 115 -5.76 -10.59 2.75
C VAL A 115 -4.44 -10.96 3.39
N ASP A 116 -4.21 -12.26 3.60
CA ASP A 116 -2.85 -12.77 3.72
C ASP A 116 -2.24 -12.85 2.32
N ALA A 117 -1.48 -11.81 1.98
CA ALA A 117 -0.91 -11.63 0.65
C ALA A 117 0.42 -12.38 0.47
N THR A 118 0.89 -13.10 1.49
CA THR A 118 2.21 -13.73 1.51
C THR A 118 2.46 -14.63 0.29
N ALA A 119 1.46 -15.45 -0.08
CA ALA A 119 1.59 -16.39 -1.20
C ALA A 119 1.74 -15.71 -2.57
N ALA A 120 1.27 -14.47 -2.72
CA ALA A 120 1.37 -13.70 -3.96
C ALA A 120 2.75 -13.03 -4.15
N ALA A 121 3.67 -13.18 -3.19
CA ALA A 121 4.83 -12.30 -3.08
C ALA A 121 6.14 -12.98 -2.61
N LEU A 122 6.26 -14.31 -2.76
CA LEU A 122 7.41 -15.06 -2.26
C LEU A 122 8.68 -14.84 -3.10
N THR A 123 8.55 -14.80 -4.43
CA THR A 123 9.68 -14.60 -5.34
C THR A 123 9.91 -13.13 -5.69
N PRO A 124 11.12 -12.73 -6.12
CA PRO A 124 11.38 -11.36 -6.59
C PRO A 124 10.43 -10.92 -7.73
N GLU A 125 10.11 -11.81 -8.66
CA GLU A 125 9.21 -11.55 -9.79
C GLU A 125 7.77 -11.36 -9.30
N GLN A 126 7.33 -12.20 -8.37
CA GLN A 126 6.03 -12.07 -7.69
C GLN A 126 5.93 -10.74 -6.96
N ARG A 127 6.92 -10.36 -6.15
CA ARG A 127 6.96 -9.05 -5.47
C ARG A 127 6.96 -7.88 -6.45
N ALA A 128 7.67 -8.00 -7.57
CA ALA A 128 7.69 -6.94 -8.57
C ALA A 128 6.32 -6.72 -9.20
N ALA A 129 5.59 -7.80 -9.50
CA ALA A 129 4.22 -7.73 -10.00
C ALA A 129 3.25 -7.24 -8.92
N PHE A 130 3.35 -7.79 -7.71
CA PHE A 130 2.45 -7.45 -6.61
C PHE A 130 2.63 -6.01 -6.13
N ALA A 131 3.86 -5.47 -6.09
CA ALA A 131 4.09 -4.05 -5.83
C ALA A 131 3.41 -3.12 -6.84
N ARG A 132 3.28 -3.54 -8.11
CA ARG A 132 2.53 -2.79 -9.12
C ARG A 132 1.03 -2.85 -8.83
N PHE A 133 0.53 -4.02 -8.42
CA PHE A 133 -0.85 -4.18 -8.00
C PHE A 133 -1.16 -3.28 -6.81
N GLU A 134 -0.36 -3.32 -5.74
CA GLU A 134 -0.54 -2.53 -4.52
C GLU A 134 -0.57 -1.02 -4.81
N TYR A 135 0.34 -0.56 -5.68
CA TYR A 135 0.33 0.83 -6.12
C TYR A 135 -0.96 1.19 -6.87
N LEU A 136 -1.38 0.38 -7.84
CA LEU A 136 -2.54 0.67 -8.68
C LEU A 136 -3.86 0.57 -7.90
N ILE A 137 -4.00 -0.43 -7.01
CA ILE A 137 -5.20 -0.58 -6.20
C ILE A 137 -5.32 0.58 -5.21
N ASP A 138 -4.22 1.04 -4.60
CA ASP A 138 -4.26 2.16 -3.66
C ASP A 138 -4.71 3.47 -4.34
N GLN A 139 -4.35 3.68 -5.62
CA GLN A 139 -4.90 4.78 -6.44
C GLN A 139 -6.42 4.68 -6.56
N LYS A 140 -6.97 3.48 -6.76
CA LYS A 140 -8.43 3.26 -6.77
C LYS A 140 -9.04 3.48 -5.39
N MET A 141 -8.40 3.02 -4.31
CA MET A 141 -8.88 3.23 -2.93
C MET A 141 -8.94 4.72 -2.52
N SER A 142 -8.19 5.59 -3.20
CA SER A 142 -8.28 7.04 -2.96
C SER A 142 -9.61 7.67 -3.43
N SER A 143 -10.39 6.96 -4.26
CA SER A 143 -11.61 7.48 -4.89
C SER A 143 -12.81 6.53 -4.87
N LEU A 144 -12.58 5.23 -4.67
CA LEU A 144 -13.61 4.20 -4.62
C LEU A 144 -13.73 3.61 -3.21
N PRO A 145 -14.91 3.07 -2.83
CA PRO A 145 -15.13 2.54 -1.51
C PRO A 145 -14.53 1.14 -1.30
N ILE A 146 -13.21 1.06 -1.44
CA ILE A 146 -12.37 -0.12 -1.25
C ILE A 146 -11.50 0.12 -0.02
N SER A 147 -11.42 -0.85 0.88
CA SER A 147 -10.50 -0.82 2.01
C SER A 147 -9.86 -2.19 2.22
N THR A 148 -8.57 -2.27 2.51
CA THR A 148 -7.88 -3.55 2.65
C THR A 148 -6.87 -3.57 3.79
N VAL A 149 -6.76 -4.71 4.46
CA VAL A 149 -5.58 -5.10 5.24
C VAL A 149 -4.80 -6.14 4.44
N CYS A 150 -3.57 -5.81 4.03
CA CYS A 150 -2.63 -6.71 3.38
C CYS A 150 -1.60 -7.20 4.41
N GLY A 151 -1.70 -8.48 4.78
CA GLY A 151 -0.79 -9.16 5.71
C GLY A 151 0.39 -9.81 4.98
N TYR A 152 1.57 -9.74 5.61
CA TYR A 152 2.78 -10.40 5.12
C TYR A 152 3.52 -11.13 6.24
N ASP A 153 3.77 -12.44 6.06
CA ASP A 153 4.42 -13.30 7.04
C ASP A 153 5.96 -13.19 7.01
N LEU A 154 6.54 -12.62 8.07
CA LEU A 154 7.97 -12.46 8.32
C LEU A 154 8.73 -13.78 8.57
N GLY A 155 8.03 -14.90 8.70
CA GLY A 155 8.60 -16.25 8.71
C GLY A 155 8.83 -16.81 7.30
N ARG A 156 8.10 -16.30 6.31
CA ARG A 156 8.17 -16.73 4.90
C ARG A 156 8.85 -15.70 4.00
N MET A 157 8.83 -14.44 4.41
CA MET A 157 9.44 -13.32 3.71
C MET A 157 10.50 -12.66 4.59
N ASP A 158 11.66 -12.33 4.03
CA ASP A 158 12.64 -11.56 4.77
C ASP A 158 12.17 -10.10 4.99
N LYS A 159 12.87 -9.38 5.86
CA LYS A 159 12.49 -7.99 6.22
C LYS A 159 12.49 -7.06 5.00
N THR A 160 13.47 -7.18 4.12
CA THR A 160 13.58 -6.34 2.92
C THR A 160 12.45 -6.61 1.95
N ALA A 161 12.19 -7.89 1.65
CA ALA A 161 11.09 -8.35 0.81
C ALA A 161 9.73 -7.90 1.33
N THR A 162 9.54 -7.90 2.65
CA THR A 162 8.31 -7.40 3.27
C THR A 162 8.20 -5.88 3.17
N THR A 163 9.31 -5.16 3.38
CA THR A 163 9.35 -3.69 3.33
C THR A 163 9.04 -3.19 1.91
N GLU A 164 9.48 -3.90 0.87
CA GLU A 164 9.17 -3.60 -0.55
C GLU A 164 7.66 -3.50 -0.83
N LEU A 165 6.81 -4.15 -0.03
CA LEU A 165 5.35 -4.15 -0.20
C LEU A 165 4.65 -3.28 0.83
N VAL A 166 5.03 -3.41 2.11
CA VAL A 166 4.40 -2.62 3.19
C VAL A 166 4.60 -1.12 2.99
N CYS A 167 5.72 -0.69 2.39
CA CYS A 167 5.95 0.72 2.07
C CYS A 167 4.95 1.31 1.06
N LEU A 168 4.12 0.51 0.38
CA LEU A 168 3.10 0.98 -0.57
C LEU A 168 1.74 1.30 0.07
N HIS A 169 1.68 1.29 1.40
CA HIS A 169 0.44 1.48 2.14
C HIS A 169 0.46 2.81 2.91
N PRO A 170 -0.66 3.55 2.96
CA PRO A 170 -0.78 4.73 3.82
C PRO A 170 -0.70 4.38 5.30
N PHE A 171 -1.18 3.21 5.71
CA PHE A 171 -1.04 2.73 7.08
C PHE A 171 -0.10 1.53 7.15
N THR A 172 0.77 1.51 8.16
CA THR A 172 1.70 0.40 8.40
C THR A 172 1.82 0.11 9.88
N ASN A 173 2.22 -1.09 10.27
CA ASN A 173 2.54 -1.37 11.68
C ASN A 173 3.97 -0.94 12.07
N PRO A 174 4.26 -0.72 13.36
CA PRO A 174 5.59 -0.27 13.80
C PRO A 174 6.73 -1.16 13.29
N GLY A 175 7.79 -0.52 12.81
CA GLY A 175 9.02 -1.21 12.39
C GLY A 175 8.96 -1.97 11.06
N SER A 176 7.82 -1.95 10.36
CA SER A 176 7.63 -2.63 9.07
C SER A 176 8.15 -1.83 7.87
N SER A 177 8.08 -0.50 7.92
CA SER A 177 8.71 0.40 6.95
C SER A 177 9.02 1.76 7.57
N LEU A 178 10.15 2.38 7.20
CA LEU A 178 10.51 3.74 7.60
C LEU A 178 9.79 4.82 6.77
N PHE A 179 9.46 4.49 5.52
CA PHE A 179 8.78 5.39 4.59
C PHE A 179 7.52 4.74 4.02
N ARG A 180 6.62 5.57 3.50
CA ARG A 180 5.42 5.11 2.77
C ARG A 180 5.21 5.91 1.50
N ILE A 181 4.81 5.24 0.43
CA ILE A 181 4.38 5.74 -0.86
C ILE A 181 2.93 5.31 -1.05
N TYR A 182 2.01 6.25 -1.20
CA TYR A 182 0.58 5.95 -1.34
C TYR A 182 -0.13 7.04 -2.15
N ALA A 183 -1.32 6.76 -2.66
CA ALA A 183 -2.14 7.69 -3.40
C ALA A 183 -2.70 8.80 -2.51
N ASP A 184 -2.54 10.05 -2.93
CA ASP A 184 -3.16 11.22 -2.30
C ASP A 184 -3.73 12.19 -3.37
N GLY A 185 -4.94 11.87 -3.85
CA GLY A 185 -5.78 12.74 -4.67
C GLY A 185 -5.04 13.46 -5.81
N PRO A 186 -4.81 14.79 -5.71
CA PRO A 186 -4.27 15.61 -6.81
C PRO A 186 -2.78 15.37 -7.12
N SER A 187 -2.08 14.55 -6.32
CA SER A 187 -0.69 14.16 -6.52
C SER A 187 -0.62 12.75 -7.09
N GLU A 188 0.41 12.44 -7.87
CA GLU A 188 0.66 11.07 -8.32
C GLU A 188 0.84 10.11 -7.14
N PHE A 189 1.58 10.55 -6.13
CA PHE A 189 1.65 9.88 -4.85
C PHE A 189 2.10 10.85 -3.75
N ALA A 190 1.75 10.50 -2.53
CA ALA A 190 2.31 11.07 -1.33
C ALA A 190 3.48 10.22 -0.83
N LEU A 191 4.43 10.91 -0.19
CA LEU A 191 5.62 10.35 0.42
C LEU A 191 5.65 10.77 1.90
N SER A 192 5.75 9.81 2.80
CA SER A 192 5.78 10.07 4.24
C SER A 192 6.79 9.24 4.99
N GLY A 193 7.16 9.68 6.20
CA GLY A 193 8.13 9.02 7.06
C GLY A 193 9.57 9.48 6.83
N GLU A 194 10.52 8.58 6.97
CA GLU A 194 11.96 8.85 6.92
C GLU A 194 12.62 8.10 5.77
N LEU A 195 13.40 8.82 4.98
CA LEU A 195 14.21 8.31 3.89
C LEU A 195 15.70 8.54 4.15
N ASP A 196 16.36 7.52 4.69
CA ASP A 196 17.79 7.54 4.95
C ASP A 196 18.55 6.46 4.14
N ALA A 197 19.85 6.37 4.38
CA ALA A 197 20.72 5.40 3.74
C ALA A 197 20.32 3.93 3.99
N SER A 198 19.55 3.61 5.03
CA SER A 198 19.13 2.25 5.36
C SER A 198 17.99 1.75 4.47
N CYS A 199 17.09 2.65 4.03
CA CYS A 199 15.94 2.30 3.21
C CYS A 199 16.04 2.74 1.73
N VAL A 200 17.10 3.47 1.35
CA VAL A 200 17.27 4.03 0.00
C VAL A 200 17.23 2.98 -1.12
N ALA A 201 17.70 1.76 -0.85
CA ALA A 201 17.67 0.68 -1.83
C ALA A 201 16.24 0.20 -2.09
N VAL A 202 15.45 0.00 -1.04
CA VAL A 202 14.03 -0.37 -1.15
C VAL A 202 13.26 0.74 -1.83
N PHE A 203 13.46 2.00 -1.43
CA PHE A 203 12.83 3.17 -2.05
C PHE A 203 13.07 3.22 -3.57
N ALA A 204 14.32 3.07 -4.02
CA ALA A 204 14.64 3.08 -5.45
C ALA A 204 14.00 1.89 -6.20
N THR A 205 13.97 0.71 -5.60
CA THR A 205 13.29 -0.47 -6.17
C THR A 205 11.79 -0.24 -6.32
N THR A 206 11.14 0.32 -5.29
CA THR A 206 9.71 0.63 -5.31
C THR A 206 9.37 1.65 -6.40
N LEU A 207 10.16 2.72 -6.53
CA LEU A 207 9.96 3.73 -7.58
C LEU A 207 10.10 3.14 -8.99
N ARG A 208 11.11 2.30 -9.24
CA ARG A 208 11.30 1.65 -10.55
C ARG A 208 10.14 0.74 -10.94
N ARG A 209 9.45 0.15 -9.95
CA ARG A 209 8.28 -0.70 -10.19
C ARG A 209 7.03 0.12 -10.48
N THR A 210 6.87 1.28 -9.85
CA THR A 210 5.62 2.03 -9.79
C THR A 210 5.56 3.24 -10.72
N LEU A 211 6.64 4.01 -10.85
CA LEU A 211 6.65 5.22 -11.71
C LEU A 211 6.31 4.93 -13.18
N PRO A 212 6.74 3.82 -13.81
CA PRO A 212 6.34 3.52 -15.18
C PRO A 212 4.82 3.35 -15.38
N LEU A 213 4.08 3.10 -14.29
CA LEU A 213 2.63 2.96 -14.31
C LEU A 213 1.90 4.31 -14.34
N SER A 214 2.59 5.40 -14.00
CA SER A 214 1.99 6.73 -14.14
C SER A 214 1.83 7.08 -15.62
N ALA A 215 0.66 7.61 -15.98
CA ALA A 215 0.44 8.19 -17.31
C ALA A 215 1.14 9.55 -17.46
N ALA A 216 1.29 10.29 -16.35
CA ALA A 216 1.96 11.59 -16.35
C ALA A 216 3.48 11.42 -16.53
N ARG A 217 4.08 12.45 -17.11
CA ARG A 217 5.54 12.60 -17.17
C ARG A 217 6.04 13.79 -16.36
N ASP A 218 5.14 14.68 -15.95
CA ASP A 218 5.42 15.76 -15.01
C ASP A 218 4.65 15.48 -13.72
N LEU A 219 5.31 14.77 -12.80
CA LEU A 219 4.68 14.20 -11.62
C LEU A 219 4.57 15.21 -10.49
N ARG A 220 3.49 15.13 -9.72
CA ARG A 220 3.36 15.85 -8.44
C ARG A 220 3.52 14.88 -7.29
N ILE A 221 4.49 15.15 -6.41
CA ILE A 221 4.75 14.33 -5.22
C ILE A 221 4.42 15.16 -3.98
N ASP A 222 3.49 14.68 -3.16
CA ASP A 222 3.21 15.29 -1.86
C ASP A 222 4.16 14.74 -0.79
N GLY A 223 5.15 15.53 -0.40
CA GLY A 223 6.11 15.21 0.64
C GLY A 223 5.84 15.90 1.97
N ARG A 224 4.63 16.41 2.24
CA ARG A 224 4.31 17.05 3.52
C ARG A 224 4.30 16.08 4.70
N GLY A 225 4.16 14.78 4.44
CA GLY A 225 4.31 13.73 5.45
C GLY A 225 5.76 13.27 5.68
N LEU A 226 6.75 13.83 4.96
CA LEU A 226 8.16 13.52 5.16
C LEU A 226 8.67 14.15 6.46
N VAL A 227 9.22 13.31 7.32
CA VAL A 227 9.95 13.73 8.52
C VAL A 227 11.41 14.03 8.16
N PHE A 228 12.01 13.17 7.34
CA PHE A 228 13.41 13.29 6.93
C PHE A 228 13.66 12.69 5.55
N ILE A 229 14.56 13.31 4.78
CA ILE A 229 15.10 12.75 3.54
C ILE A 229 16.57 13.17 3.38
N ASP A 230 17.46 12.20 3.17
CA ASP A 230 18.87 12.48 2.93
C ASP A 230 19.17 12.79 1.45
N HIS A 231 20.41 13.24 1.19
CA HIS A 231 20.87 13.56 -0.17
C HIS A 231 20.90 12.34 -1.10
N ARG A 232 21.06 11.12 -0.56
CA ARG A 232 21.12 9.90 -1.37
C ARG A 232 19.73 9.55 -1.87
N ALA A 233 18.71 9.66 -1.02
CA ALA A 233 17.32 9.46 -1.38
C ALA A 233 16.85 10.48 -2.43
N LEU A 234 17.18 11.77 -2.27
CA LEU A 234 16.91 12.79 -3.29
C LEU A 234 17.59 12.49 -4.63
N ALA A 235 18.90 12.15 -4.61
CA ALA A 235 19.63 11.80 -5.81
C ALA A 235 19.09 10.52 -6.48
N ARG A 236 18.62 9.55 -5.69
CA ARG A 236 17.99 8.34 -6.23
C ARG A 236 16.64 8.63 -6.86
N LEU A 237 15.80 9.46 -6.24
CA LEU A 237 14.53 9.87 -6.85
C LEU A 237 14.77 10.57 -8.19
N ASP A 238 15.70 11.53 -8.23
CA ASP A 238 16.09 12.24 -9.45
C ASP A 238 16.60 11.30 -10.56
N ALA A 239 17.45 10.34 -10.19
CA ALA A 239 17.98 9.36 -11.15
C ALA A 239 16.88 8.46 -11.70
N VAL A 240 16.00 7.91 -10.85
CA VAL A 240 14.93 7.02 -11.29
C VAL A 240 13.91 7.77 -12.17
N LEU A 241 13.60 9.03 -11.85
CA LEU A 241 12.78 9.89 -12.71
C LEU A 241 13.40 10.02 -14.12
N GLY A 242 14.71 10.23 -14.19
CA GLY A 242 15.44 10.26 -15.46
C GLY A 242 15.42 8.92 -16.21
N GLU A 243 15.57 7.80 -15.50
CA GLU A 243 15.51 6.44 -16.07
C GLU A 243 14.15 6.18 -16.76
N VAL A 244 13.05 6.70 -16.20
CA VAL A 244 11.70 6.52 -16.75
C VAL A 244 11.23 7.67 -17.65
N GLY A 245 12.08 8.67 -17.90
CA GLY A 245 11.76 9.83 -18.73
C GLY A 245 10.68 10.75 -18.14
N ALA A 246 10.65 10.89 -16.82
CA ALA A 246 9.73 11.76 -16.08
C ALA A 246 10.48 12.89 -15.36
N THR A 247 9.77 13.96 -15.05
CA THR A 247 10.16 15.00 -14.09
C THR A 247 9.18 15.00 -12.93
N ALA A 248 9.55 15.57 -11.79
CA ALA A 248 8.66 15.68 -10.64
C ALA A 248 8.87 16.96 -9.84
N VAL A 249 7.79 17.43 -9.23
CA VAL A 249 7.79 18.45 -8.19
C VAL A 249 7.45 17.80 -6.85
N LEU A 250 8.41 17.81 -5.92
CA LEU A 250 8.22 17.38 -4.53
C LEU A 250 7.82 18.59 -3.68
N SER A 251 6.56 18.65 -3.28
CA SER A 251 6.07 19.67 -2.33
C SER A 251 6.27 19.19 -0.91
N THR A 252 7.13 19.81 -0.11
CA THR A 252 7.45 19.32 1.25
C THR A 252 7.66 20.44 2.27
N SER A 253 7.29 20.19 3.52
CA SER A 253 7.64 21.03 4.68
C SER A 253 9.01 20.67 5.28
N CYS A 254 9.67 19.62 4.77
CA CYS A 254 10.98 19.18 5.23
C CYS A 254 12.06 20.18 4.79
N LEU A 255 12.48 21.06 5.71
CA LEU A 255 13.52 22.07 5.45
C LEU A 255 14.86 21.47 5.01
N VAL A 256 15.19 20.26 5.47
CA VAL A 256 16.40 19.54 5.04
C VAL A 256 16.33 19.24 3.56
N ALA A 257 15.18 18.79 3.05
CA ALA A 257 14.99 18.50 1.62
C ALA A 257 15.21 19.76 0.76
N ALA A 258 14.60 20.88 1.14
CA ALA A 258 14.71 22.14 0.43
C ALA A 258 16.16 22.68 0.43
N ARG A 259 16.85 22.61 1.57
CA ARG A 259 18.26 23.03 1.64
C ARG A 259 19.19 22.13 0.83
N LEU A 260 18.93 20.82 0.83
CA LEU A 260 19.71 19.87 0.04
C LEU A 260 19.49 20.08 -1.47
N SER A 261 18.27 20.37 -1.91
CA SER A 261 18.01 20.64 -3.32
C SER A 261 18.72 21.89 -3.86
N ASP A 262 18.95 22.91 -3.03
CA ASP A 262 19.66 24.13 -3.44
C ASP A 262 21.15 23.89 -3.73
N ILE A 263 21.75 22.88 -3.09
CA ILE A 263 23.17 22.55 -3.24
C ILE A 263 23.41 21.36 -4.19
N MET A 264 22.38 20.56 -4.45
CA MET A 264 22.46 19.39 -5.33
C MET A 264 22.12 19.76 -6.77
N THR A 265 22.82 19.16 -7.73
CA THR A 265 22.44 19.26 -9.15
C THR A 265 21.39 18.19 -9.48
N LEU A 266 20.13 18.48 -9.17
CA LEU A 266 18.97 17.66 -9.56
C LEU A 266 18.47 18.12 -10.94
N ARG A 267 18.17 17.17 -11.83
CA ARG A 267 17.78 17.45 -13.23
C ARG A 267 16.31 17.20 -13.49
N ASN A 268 15.76 16.16 -12.87
CA ASN A 268 14.42 15.66 -13.06
C ASN A 268 13.54 15.93 -11.83
N LEU A 269 14.14 16.24 -10.69
CA LEU A 269 13.43 16.57 -9.45
C LEU A 269 13.58 18.04 -9.08
N ARG A 270 12.45 18.74 -8.92
CA ARG A 270 12.37 20.03 -8.25
C ARG A 270 11.75 19.85 -6.87
N VAL A 271 12.32 20.52 -5.86
CA VAL A 271 11.76 20.53 -4.51
C VAL A 271 11.16 21.90 -4.23
N ASP A 272 9.86 21.92 -3.91
CA ASP A 272 9.12 23.12 -3.59
C ASP A 272 8.82 23.12 -2.08
N PRO A 273 9.44 24.03 -1.29
CA PRO A 273 9.09 24.16 0.11
C PRO A 273 7.64 24.70 0.22
N VAL A 274 6.80 23.98 0.96
CA VAL A 274 5.46 24.48 1.34
C VAL A 274 5.55 25.09 2.73
N GLY A 275 5.11 26.34 2.86
CA GLY A 275 4.99 26.99 4.17
C GLY A 275 4.00 26.25 5.06
N GLU A 276 4.19 26.33 6.38
CA GLU A 276 3.19 25.88 7.34
C GLU A 276 1.89 26.67 7.09
N ALA A 277 0.80 25.95 6.82
CA ALA A 277 -0.54 26.52 6.74
C ALA A 277 -1.16 26.60 8.14
#